data_AF-A0A2V9T2X2-F1
#
_entry.id   AF-A0A2V9T2X2-F1
#
_cell.length_a   1.000
_cell.length_b   1.000
_cell.length_c   1.000
_cell.angle_alpha   90.00
_cell.angle_beta   90.00
_cell.angle_gamma   90.00
#
_symmetry.space_group_name_H-M   'P 1'
#
loop_
_entity.id
_entity.type
_entity.pdbx_description
1 polymer ?
#
loop_
_entity_poly.entity_id
_entity_poly.type
_entity_poly.pdbx_seq_one_letter_code
_entity_poly.pdbx_strand_id
1 'polypeptide(L)'
;MTLFVLRLRNGNCVVVAAGDDAAARQRAKDLRADVEIATVRELESFAAQFLLTDDGELESILLDEQTLADLSAHEYPILNSARTQSYADFNSSETDSKAEHVLYDALAQKHIDAWDDRDKRLVSYAVQQERDRLAK
;
A
#
# COMPACT_ATOMS: atom_id res chain seq x y z
N MET A 1 -14.58 9.96 -15.95
CA MET A 1 -13.48 8.99 -15.95
C MET A 1 -12.82 9.14 -14.60
N THR A 2 -12.81 8.08 -13.82
CA THR A 2 -12.45 8.09 -12.40
C THR A 2 -11.39 7.03 -12.15
N LEU A 3 -10.67 7.15 -11.04
CA LEU A 3 -9.69 6.17 -10.63
C LEU A 3 -10.33 5.17 -9.67
N PHE A 4 -10.04 3.89 -9.87
CA PHE A 4 -10.52 2.81 -9.03
C PHE A 4 -9.33 2.06 -8.47
N VAL A 5 -9.39 1.73 -7.18
CA VAL A 5 -8.56 0.69 -6.58
C VAL A 5 -9.31 -0.64 -6.61
N LEU A 6 -8.63 -1.66 -7.13
CA LEU A 6 -9.13 -3.03 -7.20
C LEU A 6 -8.28 -3.89 -6.29
N ARG A 7 -8.89 -4.40 -5.21
CA ARG A 7 -8.21 -5.29 -4.28
C ARG A 7 -8.25 -6.72 -4.83
N LEU A 8 -7.09 -7.34 -4.95
CA LEU A 8 -6.91 -8.69 -5.48
C LEU A 8 -6.93 -9.73 -4.35
N ARG A 9 -7.42 -10.93 -4.62
CA ARG A 9 -7.48 -12.01 -3.62
C ARG A 9 -6.12 -12.43 -3.07
N ASN A 10 -5.03 -12.17 -3.81
CA ASN A 10 -3.66 -12.52 -3.43
C ASN A 10 -2.97 -11.52 -2.50
N GLY A 11 -3.65 -10.46 -2.06
CA GLY A 11 -3.03 -9.45 -1.20
C GLY A 11 -2.63 -8.16 -1.90
N ASN A 12 -2.61 -8.13 -3.23
CA ASN A 12 -2.21 -6.96 -3.99
C ASN A 12 -3.41 -6.04 -4.28
N CYS A 13 -3.13 -4.82 -4.71
CA CYS A 13 -4.11 -3.91 -5.29
C CYS A 13 -3.60 -3.39 -6.64
N VAL A 14 -4.53 -2.98 -7.49
CA VAL A 14 -4.25 -2.31 -8.77
C VAL A 14 -5.09 -1.05 -8.83
N VAL A 15 -4.49 0.06 -9.29
CA VAL A 15 -5.21 1.30 -9.55
C VAL A 15 -5.39 1.46 -11.06
N VAL A 16 -6.63 1.70 -11.51
CA VAL A 16 -6.94 1.88 -12.93
C VAL A 16 -7.86 3.08 -13.16
N ALA A 17 -7.74 3.73 -14.31
CA ALA A 17 -8.72 4.70 -14.77
C ALA A 17 -9.82 4.02 -15.60
N ALA A 18 -11.08 4.25 -15.27
CA ALA A 18 -12.23 3.67 -15.97
C ALA A 18 -13.46 4.60 -15.96
N GLY A 19 -14.49 4.23 -16.70
CA GLY A 19 -15.78 4.93 -16.70
C GLY A 19 -16.69 4.51 -15.55
N ASP A 20 -16.58 3.26 -15.12
CA ASP A 20 -17.38 2.61 -14.08
C ASP A 20 -16.65 1.37 -13.53
N ASP A 21 -17.23 0.74 -12.50
CA ASP A 21 -16.74 -0.50 -11.88
C ASP A 21 -16.53 -1.66 -12.87
N ALA A 22 -17.42 -1.83 -13.86
CA ALA A 22 -17.34 -2.94 -14.79
C ALA A 22 -16.14 -2.76 -15.73
N ALA A 23 -15.97 -1.55 -16.26
CA ALA A 23 -14.82 -1.16 -17.05
C ALA A 23 -13.52 -1.22 -16.24
N ALA A 24 -13.54 -0.86 -14.95
CA ALA A 24 -12.38 -0.97 -14.06
C ALA A 24 -11.95 -2.43 -13.88
N ARG A 25 -12.91 -3.33 -13.64
CA ARG A 25 -12.65 -4.78 -13.53
C ARG A 25 -12.10 -5.35 -14.82
N GLN A 26 -12.63 -4.93 -15.97
CA GLN A 26 -12.12 -5.38 -17.27
C GLN A 26 -10.68 -4.89 -17.48
N ARG A 27 -10.41 -3.60 -17.25
CA ARG A 27 -9.06 -3.01 -17.30
C ARG A 27 -8.05 -3.77 -16.45
N ALA A 28 -8.42 -4.15 -15.23
CA ALA A 28 -7.52 -4.90 -14.35
C ALA A 28 -7.25 -6.33 -14.88
N LYS A 29 -8.23 -6.98 -15.49
CA LYS A 29 -8.05 -8.28 -16.16
C LYS A 29 -7.23 -8.18 -17.45
N ASP A 30 -7.35 -7.07 -18.17
CA ASP A 30 -6.54 -6.81 -19.37
C ASP A 30 -5.05 -6.64 -19.01
N LEU A 31 -4.77 -6.04 -17.84
CA LEU A 31 -3.41 -5.94 -17.31
C LEU A 31 -2.84 -7.31 -16.93
N ARG A 32 -3.69 -8.18 -16.37
CA ARG A 32 -3.29 -9.49 -15.88
C ARG A 32 -4.46 -10.47 -15.95
N ALA A 33 -4.39 -11.47 -16.81
CA ALA A 33 -5.54 -12.33 -17.10
C ALA A 33 -5.95 -13.22 -15.90
N ASP A 34 -5.03 -13.50 -14.98
CA ASP A 34 -5.19 -14.40 -13.83
C ASP A 34 -5.56 -13.67 -12.52
N VAL A 35 -5.96 -12.39 -12.56
CA VAL A 35 -6.38 -11.70 -11.32
C VAL A 35 -7.82 -11.96 -10.93
N GLU A 36 -7.97 -12.49 -9.72
CA GLU A 36 -9.22 -12.53 -8.99
C GLU A 36 -9.41 -11.25 -8.16
N ILE A 37 -10.40 -10.46 -8.54
CA ILE A 37 -10.72 -9.18 -7.90
C ILE A 37 -11.71 -9.41 -6.77
N ALA A 38 -11.31 -9.11 -5.54
CA ALA A 38 -12.14 -9.20 -4.34
C ALA A 38 -13.07 -7.98 -4.20
N THR A 39 -12.51 -6.77 -4.23
CA THR A 39 -13.26 -5.52 -4.06
C THR A 39 -12.84 -4.48 -5.10
N VAL A 40 -13.72 -3.51 -5.32
CA VAL A 40 -13.50 -2.34 -6.18
C VAL A 40 -14.00 -1.13 -5.42
N ARG A 41 -13.22 -0.05 -5.42
CA ARG A 41 -13.57 1.21 -4.78
C ARG A 41 -13.05 2.38 -5.62
N GLU A 42 -13.84 3.44 -5.72
CA GLU A 42 -13.39 4.69 -6.33
C GLU A 42 -12.41 5.43 -5.40
N LEU A 43 -11.34 5.97 -5.98
CA LEU A 43 -10.39 6.81 -5.27
C LEU A 43 -10.79 8.28 -5.40
N GLU A 44 -10.87 8.97 -4.27
CA GLU A 44 -11.19 10.41 -4.22
C GLU A 44 -10.03 11.29 -4.71
N SER A 45 -8.79 10.85 -4.47
CA SER A 45 -7.57 11.53 -4.88
C SER A 45 -6.48 10.51 -5.21
N PHE A 46 -5.59 10.88 -6.11
CA PHE A 46 -4.44 10.08 -6.48
C PHE A 46 -3.34 10.98 -7.05
N ALA A 47 -2.15 10.96 -6.46
CA ALA A 47 -0.96 11.46 -7.09
C ALA A 47 0.16 10.42 -7.05
N ALA A 48 0.88 10.32 -8.16
CA ALA A 48 2.04 9.47 -8.30
C ALA A 48 3.17 10.27 -8.94
N GLN A 49 4.37 10.14 -8.37
CA GLN A 49 5.59 10.68 -8.91
C GLN A 49 6.37 9.58 -9.63
N PHE A 50 6.81 9.89 -10.85
CA PHE A 50 7.73 9.08 -11.63
C PHE A 50 9.06 9.79 -11.69
N LEU A 51 10.14 9.08 -11.36
CA LEU A 51 11.50 9.59 -11.35
C LEU A 51 12.25 8.92 -12.50
N LEU A 52 12.84 9.73 -13.36
CA LEU A 52 13.80 9.28 -14.36
C LEU A 52 15.17 9.26 -13.68
N THR A 53 15.77 8.09 -13.55
CA THR A 53 17.10 7.93 -12.95
C THR A 53 18.18 8.32 -13.95
N ASP A 54 19.36 8.68 -13.44
CA ASP A 54 20.53 8.98 -14.26
C ASP A 54 21.02 7.76 -15.06
N ASP A 55 20.62 6.55 -14.64
CA ASP A 55 20.86 5.28 -15.35
C ASP A 55 19.85 5.04 -16.49
N GLY A 56 18.91 5.97 -16.71
CA GLY A 56 17.91 5.89 -17.77
C GLY A 56 16.73 4.98 -17.44
N GLU A 57 16.56 4.61 -16.18
CA GLU A 57 15.41 3.83 -15.70
C GLU A 57 14.29 4.78 -15.26
N LEU A 58 13.04 4.44 -15.57
CA LEU A 58 11.87 5.16 -15.06
C LEU A 58 11.31 4.39 -13.88
N GLU A 59 11.48 4.94 -12.68
CA GLU A 59 10.98 4.36 -11.46
C GLU A 59 9.69 5.06 -11.03
N SER A 60 8.63 4.28 -10.76
CA SER A 60 7.43 4.77 -10.09
C SER A 60 7.68 4.73 -8.58
N ILE A 61 8.20 5.80 -8.01
CA ILE A 61 8.75 5.71 -6.63
C ILE A 61 7.69 6.03 -5.58
N LEU A 62 6.85 7.05 -5.80
CA LEU A 62 6.09 7.63 -4.68
C LEU A 62 4.63 7.90 -5.05
N LEU A 63 3.73 7.19 -4.38
CA LEU A 63 2.39 7.71 -4.15
C LEU A 63 2.49 8.82 -3.11
N ASP A 64 1.74 9.91 -3.28
CA ASP A 64 1.69 10.95 -2.26
C ASP A 64 1.14 10.39 -0.93
N GLU A 65 1.46 11.04 0.18
CA GLU A 65 1.10 10.58 1.52
C GLU A 65 -0.41 10.38 1.69
N GLN A 66 -1.22 11.24 1.08
CA GLN A 66 -2.67 11.16 1.19
C GLN A 66 -3.19 9.90 0.49
N THR A 67 -2.67 9.58 -0.69
CA THR A 67 -3.00 8.34 -1.40
C THR A 67 -2.56 7.11 -0.61
N LEU A 68 -1.36 7.11 -0.02
CA LEU A 68 -0.89 5.98 0.79
C LEU A 68 -1.70 5.79 2.07
N ALA A 69 -2.09 6.87 2.74
CA ALA A 69 -2.94 6.83 3.92
C ALA A 69 -4.33 6.28 3.58
N ASP A 70 -4.92 6.72 2.47
CA ASP A 70 -6.22 6.22 2.00
C ASP A 70 -6.16 4.71 1.69
N LEU A 71 -5.16 4.25 0.94
CA LEU A 71 -4.98 2.84 0.63
C LEU A 71 -4.72 2.01 1.90
N SER A 72 -3.90 2.51 2.82
CA SER A 72 -3.60 1.81 4.07
C SER A 72 -4.85 1.67 4.94
N ALA A 73 -5.64 2.73 5.07
CA ALA A 73 -6.84 2.74 5.89
C ALA A 73 -7.94 1.82 5.35
N HIS A 74 -8.14 1.79 4.03
CA HIS A 74 -9.29 1.11 3.42
C HIS A 74 -8.96 -0.27 2.86
N GLU A 75 -7.79 -0.44 2.25
CA GLU A 75 -7.42 -1.69 1.57
C GLU A 75 -6.62 -2.64 2.47
N TYR A 76 -5.95 -2.10 3.48
CA TYR A 76 -5.08 -2.81 4.42
C TYR A 76 -5.29 -2.44 5.91
N PRO A 77 -6.53 -2.41 6.42
CA PRO A 77 -6.85 -1.89 7.75
C PRO A 77 -6.15 -2.60 8.93
N ILE A 78 -5.91 -3.91 8.84
CA ILE A 78 -5.21 -4.71 9.86
C ILE A 78 -3.73 -4.35 9.86
N LEU A 79 -3.11 -4.23 8.68
CA LEU A 79 -1.72 -3.83 8.55
C LEU A 79 -1.51 -2.38 9.03
N ASN A 80 -2.46 -1.48 8.70
CA ASN A 80 -2.44 -0.11 9.17
C ASN A 80 -2.52 -0.02 10.70
N SER A 81 -3.41 -0.83 11.30
CA SER A 81 -3.55 -0.92 12.76
C SER A 81 -2.29 -1.48 13.42
N ALA A 82 -1.70 -2.54 12.87
CA ALA A 82 -0.48 -3.14 13.40
C ALA A 82 0.72 -2.17 13.35
N ARG A 83 0.85 -1.40 12.27
CA ARG A 83 1.84 -0.31 12.18
C ARG A 83 1.58 0.76 13.23
N THR A 84 0.35 1.24 13.32
CA THR A 84 -0.04 2.28 14.29
C THR A 84 0.25 1.85 15.74
N GLN A 85 -0.08 0.60 16.08
CA GLN A 85 0.18 0.04 17.41
C GLN A 85 1.68 -0.12 17.69
N SER A 86 2.43 -0.64 16.73
CA SER A 86 3.89 -0.74 16.84
C SER A 86 4.54 0.63 17.09
N TYR A 87 4.06 1.69 16.43
CA TYR A 87 4.50 3.07 16.66
C TYR A 87 4.09 3.63 18.03
N ALA A 88 2.87 3.32 18.50
CA ALA A 88 2.35 3.83 19.76
C ALA A 88 3.04 3.19 20.98
N ASP A 89 3.34 1.89 20.92
CA ASP A 89 3.82 1.11 22.08
C ASP A 89 5.28 1.44 22.48
N PHE A 90 6.11 2.01 21.59
CA PHE A 90 7.55 2.20 21.85
C PHE A 90 8.06 3.64 21.76
N ASN A 91 7.16 4.60 21.51
CA ASN A 91 7.49 5.92 20.96
C ASN A 91 8.21 5.81 19.60
N SER A 92 7.95 6.77 18.72
CA SER A 92 8.84 7.11 17.60
C SER A 92 10.30 6.94 18.03
N SER A 93 11.13 6.23 17.24
CA SER A 93 12.58 6.35 17.40
C SER A 93 12.95 7.84 17.47
N GLU A 94 14.05 8.24 18.13
CA GLU A 94 14.51 9.64 18.11
C GLU A 94 14.73 10.19 16.68
N THR A 95 14.80 9.29 15.70
CA THR A 95 14.89 9.58 14.26
C THR A 95 13.57 9.60 13.51
N ASP A 96 12.46 9.22 14.14
CA ASP A 96 11.16 9.10 13.47
C ASP A 96 10.35 10.39 13.68
N SER A 97 9.89 10.99 12.58
CA SER A 97 8.86 12.01 12.66
C SER A 97 7.55 11.35 13.08
N LYS A 98 6.99 11.77 14.23
CA LYS A 98 5.68 11.34 14.74
C LYS A 98 4.51 11.68 13.81
N ALA A 99 4.77 12.45 12.75
CA ALA A 99 3.79 12.97 11.81
C ALA A 99 3.95 12.40 10.40
N GLU A 100 5.04 11.68 10.09
CA GLU A 100 5.32 11.21 8.73
C GLU A 100 5.11 9.70 8.62
N HIS A 101 4.43 9.30 7.55
CA HIS A 101 4.31 7.90 7.18
C HIS A 101 5.63 7.42 6.59
N VAL A 102 6.06 6.20 6.94
CA VAL A 102 7.25 5.58 6.33
C VAL A 102 7.00 5.34 4.84
N LEU A 103 7.43 6.29 4.03
CA LEU A 103 7.64 6.14 2.59
C LEU A 103 8.76 5.13 2.39
N TYR A 104 8.63 4.22 1.42
CA TYR A 104 9.67 3.26 1.05
C TYR A 104 10.83 4.02 0.37
N ASP A 105 11.62 4.72 1.18
CA ASP A 105 12.86 5.44 0.87
C ASP A 105 14.03 4.67 1.50
N ALA A 106 15.27 4.90 1.04
CA ALA A 106 16.50 4.50 1.73
C ALA A 106 16.50 4.78 3.26
N LEU A 107 15.74 5.77 3.75
CA LEU A 107 15.49 6.01 5.17
C LEU A 107 14.63 4.91 5.82
N ALA A 108 13.57 4.43 5.16
CA ALA A 108 12.76 3.29 5.64
C ALA A 108 13.57 2.03 5.87
N GLN A 109 14.58 1.80 5.03
CA GLN A 109 15.52 0.68 5.20
C GLN A 109 16.26 0.76 6.54
N LYS A 110 16.69 1.97 6.95
CA LYS A 110 17.32 2.19 8.27
C LYS A 110 16.37 1.95 9.43
N HIS A 111 15.07 2.24 9.28
CA HIS A 111 14.07 1.98 10.32
C HIS A 111 13.78 0.48 10.51
N ILE A 112 13.76 -0.30 9.41
CA ILE A 112 13.62 -1.77 9.46
C ILE A 112 14.77 -2.43 10.23
N ASP A 113 15.99 -1.88 10.11
CA ASP A 113 17.15 -2.37 10.85
C ASP A 113 17.04 -2.09 12.36
N ALA A 114 16.33 -1.03 12.76
CA ALA A 114 16.09 -0.67 14.16
C ALA A 114 14.91 -1.43 14.80
N TRP A 115 14.04 -2.08 14.01
CA TRP A 115 12.92 -2.88 14.53
C TRP A 115 13.40 -4.19 15.16
N ASP A 116 12.82 -4.49 16.33
CA ASP A 116 13.06 -5.76 16.98
C ASP A 116 12.35 -6.93 16.26
N ASP A 117 12.72 -8.16 16.61
CA ASP A 117 12.14 -9.37 16.02
C ASP A 117 10.66 -9.56 16.34
N ARG A 118 10.15 -8.98 17.43
CA ARG A 118 8.73 -9.06 17.80
C ARG A 118 7.89 -8.18 16.88
N ASP A 119 8.36 -6.98 16.55
CA ASP A 119 7.65 -6.03 15.70
C ASP A 119 7.64 -6.50 14.24
N LYS A 120 8.78 -7.03 13.77
CA LYS A 120 8.86 -7.73 12.48
C LYS A 120 7.85 -8.88 12.40
N ARG A 121 7.67 -9.63 13.50
CA ARG A 121 6.67 -10.70 13.59
C ARG A 121 5.23 -10.17 13.61
N LEU A 122 4.95 -9.09 14.34
CA LEU A 122 3.62 -8.46 14.38
C LEU A 122 3.20 -7.98 12.99
N VAL A 123 4.07 -7.23 12.31
CA VAL A 123 3.81 -6.71 10.96
C VAL A 123 3.69 -7.85 9.95
N SER A 124 4.58 -8.86 10.00
CA SER A 124 4.48 -10.04 9.12
C SER A 124 3.19 -10.82 9.32
N TYR A 125 2.74 -10.94 10.57
CA TYR A 125 1.45 -11.56 10.90
C TYR A 125 0.28 -10.75 10.32
N ALA A 126 0.31 -9.41 10.46
CA ALA A 126 -0.71 -8.55 9.88
C ALA A 126 -0.76 -8.61 8.35
N VAL A 127 0.39 -8.70 7.68
CA VAL A 127 0.47 -8.93 6.23
C VAL A 127 -0.22 -10.24 5.84
N GLN A 128 0.03 -11.32 6.59
CA GLN A 128 -0.61 -12.60 6.30
C GLN A 128 -2.13 -12.53 6.53
N GLN A 129 -2.58 -11.88 7.60
CA GLN A 129 -4.01 -11.67 7.82
C GLN A 129 -4.68 -10.87 6.70
N GLU A 130 -4.03 -9.83 6.16
CA GLU A 130 -4.58 -9.07 5.03
C GLU A 130 -4.67 -9.87 3.73
N ARG A 131 -3.76 -10.81 3.53
CA ARG A 131 -3.85 -11.75 2.39
C ARG A 131 -5.04 -12.68 2.58
N ASP A 132 -5.18 -13.26 3.77
CA ASP A 132 -6.20 -14.27 4.05
C ASP A 132 -7.62 -13.67 4.13
N ARG A 133 -7.74 -12.39 4.52
CA ARG A 133 -9.02 -11.68 4.69
C ARG A 133 -9.91 -11.73 3.45
N LEU A 134 -9.31 -11.69 2.26
CA LEU A 134 -10.00 -11.63 0.97
C LEU A 134 -9.67 -12.80 0.04
N ALA A 135 -9.00 -13.83 0.53
CA ALA A 135 -8.57 -14.98 -0.28
C ALA A 135 -9.72 -15.94 -0.67
N LYS A 136 -10.92 -15.80 -0.10
CA LYS A 136 -12.05 -16.75 -0.25
C LYS A 136 -13.09 -16.33 -1.26
#